data_AF-A0A350FYG9-F1
#
_entry.id   AF-A0A350FYG9-F1
#
_cell.length_a   1.000
_cell.length_b   1.000
_cell.length_c   1.000
_cell.angle_alpha   90.00
_cell.angle_beta   90.00
_cell.angle_gamma   90.00
#
_symmetry.space_group_name_H-M   'P 1'
#
loop_
_entity.id
_entity.type
_entity.pdbx_description
1 polymer ?
#
loop_
_entity_poly.entity_id
_entity_poly.type
_entity_poly.pdbx_seq_one_letter_code
_entity_poly.pdbx_strand_id
1 'polypeptide(L)'
;QQTVDLASKQESPTKYERSDFCPVPRAVPILEAMVAFVLADALIEKLGGDSMDEIQPRFDSLRKATLDDLQMDNTPRVFWE
;
A
#
# COMPACT_ATOMS: atom_id res chain seq x y z
N GLN A 1 13.91 20.86 14.18
CA GLN A 1 13.14 20.22 15.25
C GLN A 1 14.05 20.09 16.46
N GLN A 2 13.55 20.37 17.66
CA GLN A 2 14.31 20.15 18.88
C GLN A 2 14.19 18.70 19.31
N THR A 3 15.28 18.12 19.81
CA THR A 3 15.35 16.77 20.35
C THR A 3 16.28 16.75 21.56
N VAL A 4 16.59 15.57 22.08
CA VAL A 4 17.50 15.37 23.21
C VAL A 4 18.70 14.55 22.76
N ASP A 5 19.90 15.00 23.11
CA ASP A 5 21.12 14.21 22.99
C ASP A 5 21.10 13.09 24.04
N LEU A 6 21.14 11.83 23.59
CA LEU A 6 21.04 10.67 24.46
C LEU A 6 22.24 10.47 25.40
N ALA A 7 23.43 10.99 25.04
CA ALA A 7 24.62 10.90 25.86
C ALA A 7 24.65 11.99 26.93
N SER A 8 24.38 13.24 26.55
CA SER A 8 24.43 14.39 27.47
C SER A 8 23.13 14.66 28.22
N LYS A 9 22.01 14.10 27.73
CA LYS A 9 20.63 14.35 28.20
C LYS A 9 20.21 15.82 28.11
N GLN A 10 20.89 16.60 27.28
CA GLN A 10 20.60 18.00 27.06
C GLN A 10 19.79 18.20 25.77
N GLU A 11 19.09 19.33 25.69
CA GLU A 11 18.40 19.75 24.46
C GLU A 11 19.40 19.99 23.33
N SER A 12 19.07 19.49 22.14
CA SER A 12 19.92 19.59 20.95
C SER A 12 19.06 19.54 19.68
N PRO A 13 19.46 20.21 18.58
CA PRO A 13 18.72 20.13 17.32
C PRO A 13 18.80 18.73 16.69
N THR A 14 17.72 18.29 16.05
CA THR A 14 17.71 17.05 15.26
C THR A 14 18.69 17.12 14.09
N LYS A 15 19.40 16.03 13.83
CA LYS A 15 20.25 15.89 12.65
C LYS A 15 19.39 15.69 11.39
N TYR A 16 19.62 16.52 10.39
CA TYR A 16 18.96 16.42 9.10
C TYR A 16 19.65 15.35 8.24
N GLU A 17 18.90 14.32 7.83
CA GLU A 17 19.46 13.16 7.12
C GLU A 17 19.07 13.10 5.63
N ARG A 18 17.85 13.53 5.29
CA ARG A 18 17.32 13.47 3.91
C ARG A 18 16.72 14.80 3.50
N SER A 19 16.90 15.15 2.23
CA SER A 19 16.56 16.47 1.70
C SER A 19 15.41 16.55 0.70
N ASP A 20 14.70 15.45 0.48
CA ASP A 20 13.51 15.47 -0.35
C ASP A 20 12.36 16.24 0.32
N PHE A 21 11.75 17.15 -0.45
CA PHE A 21 10.62 17.97 0.02
C PHE A 21 9.30 17.19 0.02
N CYS A 22 9.06 16.37 -1.01
CA CYS A 22 7.86 15.54 -1.11
C CYS A 22 8.23 14.10 -1.55
N PRO A 23 8.20 13.12 -0.63
CA PRO A 23 8.46 11.72 -0.97
C PRO A 23 7.26 11.01 -1.62
N VAL A 24 6.06 11.61 -1.63
CA VAL A 24 4.79 10.96 -1.98
C VAL A 24 4.82 10.30 -3.38
N PRO A 25 5.30 10.95 -4.45
CA PRO A 25 5.35 10.31 -5.77
C PRO A 25 6.22 9.05 -5.79
N ARG A 26 7.28 9.00 -4.97
CA ARG A 26 8.16 7.82 -4.87
C ARG A 26 7.58 6.72 -4.00
N ALA A 27 6.63 7.04 -3.12
CA ALA A 27 5.91 6.05 -2.32
C ALA A 27 4.88 5.26 -3.15
N VAL A 28 4.35 5.83 -4.24
CA VAL A 28 3.34 5.18 -5.11
C VAL A 28 3.81 3.80 -5.62
N PRO A 29 4.95 3.66 -6.33
CA PRO A 29 5.37 2.33 -6.82
C PRO A 29 5.68 1.34 -5.69
N ILE A 30 6.05 1.83 -4.50
CA ILE A 30 6.25 0.98 -3.32
C ILE A 30 4.90 0.41 -2.86
N LEU A 31 3.88 1.26 -2.75
CA LEU A 31 2.54 0.85 -2.35
C LEU A 31 1.94 -0.11 -3.38
N GLU A 32 2.08 0.16 -4.68
CA GLU A 32 1.64 -0.74 -5.75
C GLU A 32 2.29 -2.13 -5.63
N ALA A 33 3.61 -2.18 -5.39
CA ALA A 33 4.33 -3.44 -5.21
C ALA A 33 3.87 -4.20 -3.96
N MET A 34 3.70 -3.51 -2.83
CA MET A 34 3.22 -4.13 -1.59
C MET A 34 1.80 -4.67 -1.73
N VAL A 35 0.92 -3.94 -2.40
CA VAL A 35 -0.45 -4.40 -2.72
C VAL A 35 -0.40 -5.62 -3.64
N ALA A 36 0.44 -5.62 -4.66
CA ALA A 36 0.58 -6.76 -5.56
C ALA A 36 1.01 -8.03 -4.83
N PHE A 37 1.94 -7.93 -3.86
CA PHE A 37 2.34 -9.09 -3.05
C PHE A 37 1.19 -9.65 -2.21
N VAL A 38 0.46 -8.79 -1.51
CA VAL A 38 -0.68 -9.24 -0.67
C VAL A 38 -1.80 -9.84 -1.52
N LEU A 39 -2.08 -9.24 -2.68
CA LEU A 39 -3.07 -9.79 -3.61
C LEU A 39 -2.63 -11.14 -4.19
N ALA A 40 -1.35 -11.29 -4.55
CA ALA A 40 -0.82 -12.55 -5.05
C ALA A 40 -0.91 -13.66 -3.99
N ASP A 41 -0.55 -13.37 -2.74
CA ASP A 41 -0.65 -14.31 -1.63
C ASP A 41 -2.10 -14.76 -1.40
N ALA A 42 -3.04 -13.80 -1.32
CA ALA A 42 -4.47 -14.09 -1.19
C ALA A 42 -5.04 -14.89 -2.38
N LEU A 43 -4.55 -14.64 -3.59
CA LEU A 43 -4.94 -15.41 -4.78
C LEU A 43 -4.44 -16.85 -4.72
N ILE A 44 -3.18 -17.06 -4.29
CA ILE A 44 -2.61 -18.40 -4.12
C ILE A 44 -3.36 -19.15 -3.01
N GLU A 45 -3.66 -18.51 -1.88
CA GLU A 45 -4.46 -19.12 -0.80
C GLU A 45 -5.84 -19.54 -1.28
N LYS A 46 -6.51 -18.69 -2.06
CA LYS A 46 -7.87 -18.95 -2.57
C LYS A 46 -7.92 -20.02 -3.65
N LEU A 47 -6.97 -20.00 -4.60
CA LEU A 47 -7.00 -20.82 -5.81
C LEU A 47 -6.18 -22.11 -5.66
N GLY A 48 -5.18 -22.11 -4.80
CA GLY A 48 -4.14 -23.15 -4.71
C GLY A 48 -3.39 -23.33 -6.04
N GLY A 49 -2.65 -24.43 -6.13
CA GLY A 49 -1.97 -24.88 -7.35
C GLY A 49 -0.51 -24.47 -7.44
N ASP A 50 0.24 -25.28 -8.19
CA ASP A 50 1.71 -25.20 -8.25
C ASP A 50 2.22 -24.65 -9.60
N SER A 51 1.31 -24.38 -10.55
CA SER A 51 1.65 -23.88 -11.88
C SER A 51 0.62 -22.89 -12.41
N MET A 52 1.05 -22.01 -13.31
CA MET A 52 0.16 -21.03 -13.94
C MET A 52 -0.95 -21.70 -14.77
N ASP A 53 -0.67 -22.84 -15.39
CA ASP A 53 -1.66 -23.59 -16.17
C ASP A 53 -2.81 -24.13 -15.29
N GLU A 54 -2.55 -24.35 -13.99
CA GLU A 54 -3.57 -24.74 -13.01
C GLU A 54 -4.31 -23.52 -12.44
N ILE A 55 -3.58 -22.44 -12.13
CA ILE A 55 -4.12 -21.24 -11.49
C ILE A 55 -5.02 -20.45 -12.46
N GLN A 56 -4.60 -20.29 -13.71
CA GLN A 56 -5.28 -19.45 -14.70
C GLN A 56 -6.76 -19.83 -14.93
N PRO A 57 -7.14 -21.10 -15.23
CA PRO A 57 -8.54 -21.46 -15.41
C PRO A 57 -9.38 -21.31 -14.13
N ARG A 58 -8.77 -21.50 -12.94
CA ARG A 58 -9.47 -21.27 -11.66
C ARG A 58 -9.72 -19.79 -11.43
N PHE A 59 -8.74 -18.95 -11.74
CA PHE A 59 -8.90 -17.50 -11.71
C PHE A 59 -10.02 -17.03 -12.64
N ASP A 60 -10.08 -17.55 -13.86
CA ASP A 60 -11.12 -17.18 -14.84
C ASP A 60 -12.55 -17.57 -14.40
N SER A 61 -12.67 -18.59 -13.54
CA SER A 61 -13.95 -19.00 -12.95
C SER A 61 -14.45 -18.09 -11.83
N LEU A 62 -13.61 -17.19 -11.30
CA LEU A 62 -14.00 -16.27 -10.24
C LEU A 62 -15.08 -15.28 -10.71
N ARG A 63 -15.95 -14.89 -9.78
CA ARG A 63 -16.91 -13.80 -10.00
C ARG A 63 -16.12 -12.53 -10.34
N LYS A 64 -16.42 -11.95 -11.50
CA LYS A 64 -15.87 -10.65 -11.90
C LYS A 64 -16.57 -9.54 -11.12
N ALA A 65 -15.80 -8.59 -10.63
CA ALA A 65 -16.34 -7.39 -10.01
C ALA A 65 -17.15 -6.60 -11.06
N THR A 66 -18.31 -6.14 -10.65
CA THR A 66 -19.25 -5.34 -11.44
C THR A 66 -19.33 -3.94 -10.85
N LEU A 67 -19.80 -2.96 -11.62
CA LEU A 67 -20.00 -1.60 -11.09
C LEU A 67 -21.00 -1.59 -9.92
N ASP A 68 -21.94 -2.53 -9.89
CA ASP A 68 -22.91 -2.70 -8.80
C ASP A 68 -22.25 -3.11 -7.48
N ASP A 69 -21.02 -3.63 -7.50
CA ASP A 69 -20.26 -3.95 -6.27
C ASP A 69 -19.64 -2.69 -5.63
N LEU A 70 -19.58 -1.57 -6.36
CA LEU A 70 -19.01 -0.30 -5.88
C LEU A 70 -20.11 0.59 -5.30
N GLN A 71 -20.04 0.86 -4.01
CA GLN A 71 -20.91 1.85 -3.38
C GLN A 71 -20.46 3.27 -3.78
N MET A 72 -21.16 3.87 -4.74
CA MET A 72 -20.94 5.25 -5.17
C MET A 72 -22.12 6.11 -4.68
N ASP A 73 -21.87 6.99 -3.72
CA ASP A 73 -22.88 7.90 -3.15
C ASP A 73 -22.91 9.28 -3.85
N ASN A 74 -22.00 9.52 -4.80
CA ASN A 74 -21.77 10.81 -5.47
C ASN A 74 -21.68 12.00 -4.49
N THR A 75 -21.23 11.73 -3.27
CA THR A 75 -20.97 12.78 -2.27
C THR A 75 -19.50 13.14 -2.26
N PRO A 76 -19.16 14.44 -2.20
CA PRO A 76 -17.78 14.85 -2.07
C PRO A 76 -17.24 14.42 -0.70
N ARG A 77 -16.24 13.52 -0.70
CA ARG A 77 -15.50 13.15 0.50
C ARG A 77 -14.33 14.11 0.68
N VAL A 78 -14.48 15.03 1.63
CA VAL A 78 -13.39 15.91 2.09
C VAL A 78 -12.69 15.20 3.23
N PHE A 79 -11.44 14.79 3.02
CA PHE A 79 -10.66 14.04 4.00
C PHE A 79 -9.80 14.94 4.91
N TRP A 80 -9.71 16.23 4.61
CA TRP A 80 -8.95 17.24 5.37
C TRP A 80 -9.53 18.63 5.13
N GLU A 81 -9.52 19.47 6.18
CA GLU A 81 -9.79 20.92 6.11
C GLU A 81 -8.47 21.71 6.04
#